data_AF-A0A2Z6U9M3-F1
#
_entry.id   AF-A0A2Z6U9M3-F1
#
_cell.length_a   1.000
_cell.length_b   1.000
_cell.length_c   1.000
_cell.angle_alpha   90.00
_cell.angle_beta   90.00
_cell.angle_gamma   90.00
#
_symmetry.space_group_name_H-M   'P 1'
#
loop_
_entity.id
_entity.type
_entity.pdbx_description
1 polymer ?
#
loop_
_entity_poly.entity_id
_entity_poly.type
_entity_poly.pdbx_seq_one_letter_code
_entity_poly.pdbx_strand_id
1 'polypeptide(L)'
;MNNEILQKINEYGISALLIKKLSQQINSSSTLGKRITLKSQQMTKSAIVKNLGLNKQRFSTYNLLTASKGIPNKVWVCWWTGEHTLPPICKLCIASMNKQFGSANVTLITKENVGKYVDIDSNILKRLETNSITIQTFSDLLRAKLLYQHGGFWLDATIFVTEKPSADENQDFFSIKRAGASQYVSNKNWTAFALGSSSKNPVFKFLSDMFEQHFAQNSTLLDYFLVDYLIAIAYENIEVAAEQIDSLPINSLDCYQLLSNLNQPFDSEKYNNICHFDSLHKLNWKSNPPKNIQSTYHKLAELVE
;
A
#
# COMPACT_ATOMS: atom_id res chain seq x y z
N MET A 1 21.49 13.84 24.18
CA MET A 1 20.44 12.81 23.96
C MET A 1 19.90 13.04 22.56
N ASN A 2 19.84 12.01 21.71
CA ASN A 2 19.58 12.16 20.28
C ASN A 2 18.24 12.90 20.05
N ASN A 3 18.23 14.04 19.34
CA ASN A 3 17.04 14.90 19.16
C ASN A 3 15.82 14.10 18.64
N GLU A 4 16.08 13.06 17.84
CA GLU A 4 15.07 12.13 17.32
C GLU A 4 14.37 11.30 18.42
N ILE A 5 15.09 10.91 19.48
CA ILE A 5 14.52 10.14 20.59
C ILE A 5 13.60 11.02 21.43
N LEU A 6 14.01 12.27 21.71
CA LEU A 6 13.18 13.25 22.41
C LEU A 6 11.90 13.57 21.64
N GLN A 7 12.01 13.75 20.32
CA GLN A 7 10.86 13.96 19.46
C GLN A 7 9.90 12.76 19.51
N LYS A 8 10.42 11.54 19.36
CA LYS A 8 9.62 10.31 19.47
C LYS A 8 8.97 10.17 20.85
N ILE A 9 9.64 10.59 21.92
CA ILE A 9 9.06 10.58 23.28
C ILE A 9 7.88 11.55 23.36
N ASN A 10 7.99 12.73 22.74
CA ASN A 10 6.89 13.70 22.69
C ASN A 10 5.71 13.19 21.84
N GLU A 11 5.99 12.51 20.74
CA GLU A 11 4.97 11.96 19.83
C GLU A 11 4.22 10.77 20.44
N TYR A 12 4.94 9.83 21.05
CA TYR A 12 4.39 8.53 21.47
C TYR A 12 4.25 8.37 22.99
N GLY A 13 5.00 9.13 23.77
CA GLY A 13 5.24 8.86 25.19
C GLY A 13 6.29 7.77 25.41
N ILE A 14 7.01 7.87 26.54
CA ILE A 14 8.11 6.96 26.89
C ILE A 14 7.63 5.50 26.93
N SER A 15 6.47 5.23 27.53
CA SER A 15 5.92 3.88 27.67
C SER A 15 5.65 3.21 26.32
N ALA A 16 5.15 3.96 25.33
CA ALA A 16 4.87 3.44 24.00
C ALA A 16 6.16 3.07 23.27
N LEU A 17 7.20 3.91 23.37
CA LEU A 17 8.50 3.63 22.77
C LEU A 17 9.18 2.41 23.38
N LEU A 18 9.12 2.26 24.70
CA LEU A 18 9.68 1.09 25.39
C LEU A 18 8.98 -0.20 24.95
N ILE A 19 7.64 -0.19 24.92
CA ILE A 19 6.86 -1.35 24.48
C ILE A 19 7.10 -1.68 23.00
N LYS A 20 7.22 -0.66 22.14
CA LYS A 20 7.54 -0.85 20.72
C LYS A 20 8.94 -1.42 20.50
N LYS A 21 9.93 -0.94 21.25
CA LYS A 21 11.29 -1.50 21.20
C LYS A 21 11.31 -2.94 21.71
N LEU A 22 10.56 -3.23 22.77
CA LEU A 22 10.39 -4.58 23.31
C LEU A 22 9.73 -5.52 22.30
N SER A 23 8.67 -5.08 21.62
CA SER A 23 7.97 -5.90 20.61
C SER A 23 8.87 -6.26 19.42
N GLN A 24 9.87 -5.43 19.11
CA GLN A 24 10.84 -5.71 18.04
C GLN A 24 11.89 -6.77 18.42
N GLN A 25 12.06 -7.04 19.72
CA GLN A 25 13.09 -7.97 20.24
C GLN A 25 12.52 -9.31 20.69
N ILE A 26 11.19 -9.42 20.83
CA ILE A 26 10.54 -10.64 21.31
C ILE A 26 9.99 -11.46 20.14
N ASN A 27 10.05 -12.78 20.28
CA ASN A 27 9.37 -13.69 19.36
C ASN A 27 7.84 -13.48 19.41
N SER A 28 7.32 -12.81 18.39
CA SER A 28 5.92 -12.46 18.21
C SER A 28 4.97 -13.65 18.03
N SER A 29 5.49 -14.87 17.79
CA SER A 29 4.67 -16.08 17.74
C SER A 29 4.31 -16.63 19.13
N SER A 30 5.08 -16.28 20.17
CA SER A 30 4.79 -16.66 21.56
C SER A 30 3.54 -15.94 22.12
N THR A 31 2.85 -16.53 23.10
CA THR A 31 1.67 -15.90 23.72
C THR A 31 1.98 -14.52 24.30
N LEU A 32 3.13 -14.38 24.98
CA LEU A 32 3.59 -13.10 25.52
C LEU A 32 3.95 -12.12 24.40
N GLY A 33 4.68 -12.58 23.38
CA GLY A 33 5.05 -11.76 22.21
C GLY A 33 3.84 -11.21 21.46
N LYS A 34 2.79 -12.03 21.27
CA LYS A 34 1.51 -11.58 20.69
C LYS A 34 0.89 -10.47 21.52
N ARG A 35 0.79 -10.63 22.84
CA ARG A 35 0.23 -9.61 23.74
C ARG A 35 1.02 -8.30 23.69
N ILE A 36 2.35 -8.37 23.73
CA ILE A 36 3.22 -7.20 23.65
C ILE A 36 3.10 -6.50 22.30
N THR A 37 3.02 -7.27 21.20
CA THR A 37 2.83 -6.73 19.84
C THR A 37 1.50 -6.00 19.72
N LEU A 38 0.40 -6.61 20.17
CA LEU A 38 -0.92 -5.99 20.18
C LEU A 38 -0.94 -4.71 21.03
N LYS A 39 -0.29 -4.75 22.21
CA LYS A 39 -0.19 -3.56 23.06
C LYS A 39 0.62 -2.45 22.38
N SER A 40 1.73 -2.78 21.73
CA SER A 40 2.52 -1.81 20.95
C SER A 40 1.66 -1.17 19.86
N GLN A 41 0.93 -1.97 19.09
CA GLN A 41 0.08 -1.47 18.01
C GLN A 41 -1.03 -0.56 18.54
N GLN A 42 -1.68 -0.95 19.64
CA GLN A 42 -2.70 -0.12 20.29
C GLN A 42 -2.11 1.24 20.71
N MET A 43 -0.94 1.26 21.33
CA MET A 43 -0.30 2.49 21.79
C MET A 43 0.14 3.38 20.62
N THR A 44 0.72 2.79 19.56
CA THR A 44 1.07 3.51 18.34
C THR A 44 -0.17 4.14 17.70
N LYS A 45 -1.28 3.39 17.61
CA LYS A 45 -2.54 3.89 17.07
C LYS A 45 -3.09 5.06 17.88
N SER A 46 -3.11 4.94 19.22
CA SER A 46 -3.56 6.03 20.11
C SER A 46 -2.68 7.28 19.98
N ALA A 47 -1.37 7.12 19.82
CA ALA A 47 -0.47 8.24 19.58
C ALA A 47 -0.73 8.93 18.24
N ILE A 48 -0.98 8.17 17.16
CA ILE A 48 -1.36 8.72 15.85
C ILE A 48 -2.69 9.49 15.95
N VAL A 49 -3.71 8.90 16.56
CA VAL A 49 -5.02 9.54 16.79
C VAL A 49 -4.85 10.86 17.55
N LYS A 50 -4.03 10.87 18.61
CA LYS A 50 -3.76 12.08 19.39
C LYS A 50 -2.99 13.13 18.58
N ASN A 51 -1.89 12.74 17.93
CA ASN A 51 -1.04 13.65 17.15
C ASN A 51 -1.83 14.32 16.01
N LEU A 52 -2.65 13.54 15.31
CA LEU A 52 -3.48 14.04 14.21
C LEU A 52 -4.79 14.70 14.69
N GLY A 53 -5.03 14.80 16.00
CA GLY A 53 -6.24 15.45 16.54
C GLY A 53 -7.54 14.78 16.09
N LEU A 54 -7.52 13.45 15.95
CA LEU A 54 -8.68 12.66 15.53
C LEU A 54 -9.66 12.46 16.69
N ASN A 55 -10.95 12.61 16.41
CA ASN A 55 -12.04 12.44 17.36
C ASN A 55 -13.32 12.01 16.63
N LYS A 56 -14.36 11.64 17.39
CA LYS A 56 -15.64 11.16 16.83
C LYS A 56 -16.27 12.13 15.82
N GLN A 57 -16.25 13.44 16.11
CA GLN A 57 -16.80 14.45 15.21
C GLN A 57 -16.02 14.52 13.89
N ARG A 58 -14.70 14.31 13.94
CA ARG A 58 -13.89 14.29 12.73
C ARG A 58 -14.10 13.00 11.92
N PHE A 59 -14.33 11.86 12.57
CA PHE A 59 -14.64 10.64 11.84
C PHE A 59 -16.00 10.69 11.16
N SER A 60 -17.01 11.29 11.82
CA SER A 60 -18.35 11.40 11.25
C SER A 60 -18.39 12.21 9.95
N THR A 61 -17.48 13.17 9.74
CA THR A 61 -17.43 13.91 8.45
C THR A 61 -17.09 13.00 7.27
N TYR A 62 -16.36 11.91 7.47
CA TYR A 62 -16.05 10.95 6.40
C TYR A 62 -17.22 9.99 6.14
N ASN A 63 -18.02 9.66 7.15
CA ASN A 63 -19.25 8.88 6.96
C ASN A 63 -20.31 9.62 6.12
N LEU A 64 -20.22 10.95 6.02
CA LEU A 64 -21.11 11.76 5.18
C LEU A 64 -20.69 11.79 3.70
N LEU A 65 -19.52 11.26 3.36
CA LEU A 65 -19.04 11.22 1.99
C LEU A 65 -19.64 10.04 1.24
N THR A 66 -20.02 10.26 0.00
CA THR A 66 -20.52 9.22 -0.90
C THR A 66 -19.49 8.96 -1.99
N ALA A 67 -19.04 7.71 -2.07
CA ALA A 67 -18.16 7.27 -3.14
C ALA A 67 -18.93 7.27 -4.48
N SER A 68 -18.20 7.45 -5.58
CA SER A 68 -18.72 7.04 -6.89
C SER A 68 -18.92 5.52 -6.90
N LYS A 69 -19.70 5.00 -7.86
CA LYS A 69 -19.92 3.56 -7.99
C LYS A 69 -18.86 2.90 -8.87
N GLY A 70 -18.31 1.80 -8.38
CA GLY A 70 -17.43 0.90 -9.12
C GLY A 70 -16.02 1.45 -9.25
N ILE A 71 -15.04 0.54 -9.26
CA ILE A 71 -13.64 0.89 -9.48
C ILE A 71 -13.39 1.08 -10.99
N PRO A 72 -13.00 2.28 -11.46
CA PRO A 72 -12.66 2.50 -12.86
C PRO A 72 -11.56 1.57 -13.35
N ASN A 73 -11.62 1.16 -14.63
CA ASN A 73 -10.54 0.42 -15.27
C ASN A 73 -9.33 1.34 -15.53
N LYS A 74 -8.58 1.66 -14.48
CA LYS A 74 -7.46 2.59 -14.48
C LYS A 74 -6.41 2.13 -13.48
N VAL A 75 -5.13 2.19 -13.85
CA VAL A 75 -4.01 1.80 -13.00
C VAL A 75 -3.06 2.98 -12.83
N TRP A 76 -2.67 3.20 -11.59
CA TRP A 76 -1.65 4.14 -11.17
C TRP A 76 -0.46 3.33 -10.68
N VAL A 77 0.69 3.59 -11.29
CA VAL A 77 1.98 3.05 -10.85
C VAL A 77 2.94 4.21 -10.70
N CYS A 78 3.78 4.21 -9.67
CA CYS A 78 4.73 5.31 -9.45
C CYS A 78 6.16 4.82 -9.60
N TRP A 79 6.93 5.55 -10.40
CA TRP A 79 8.39 5.48 -10.41
C TRP A 79 8.93 6.90 -10.56
N TRP A 80 9.25 7.52 -9.42
CA TRP A 80 9.45 8.96 -9.31
C TRP A 80 10.55 9.51 -10.23
N THR A 81 11.63 8.77 -10.40
CA THR A 81 12.79 9.13 -11.24
C THR A 81 12.54 8.91 -12.73
N GLY A 82 11.36 8.41 -13.12
CA GLY A 82 10.95 8.30 -14.51
C GLY A 82 11.31 6.97 -15.19
N GLU A 83 10.64 6.70 -16.30
CA GLU A 83 10.64 5.42 -17.02
C GLU A 83 12.04 4.89 -17.37
N HIS A 84 12.95 5.79 -17.77
CA HIS A 84 14.31 5.46 -18.16
C HIS A 84 15.12 4.79 -17.04
N THR A 85 14.74 4.99 -15.78
CA THR A 85 15.40 4.39 -14.60
C THR A 85 14.71 3.13 -14.07
N LEU A 86 13.64 2.65 -14.73
CA LEU A 86 12.92 1.47 -14.28
C LEU A 86 13.83 0.22 -14.28
N PRO A 87 13.92 -0.50 -13.15
CA PRO A 87 14.54 -1.82 -13.10
C PRO A 87 13.83 -2.81 -14.02
N PRO A 88 14.51 -3.86 -14.51
CA PRO A 88 13.91 -4.87 -15.39
C PRO A 88 12.63 -5.49 -14.83
N ILE A 89 12.60 -5.80 -13.53
CA ILE A 89 11.40 -6.33 -12.86
C ILE A 89 10.24 -5.34 -12.93
N CYS A 90 10.51 -4.04 -12.73
CA CYS A 90 9.45 -3.04 -12.78
C CYS A 90 8.91 -2.88 -14.21
N LYS A 91 9.77 -2.96 -15.23
CA LYS A 91 9.34 -2.96 -16.64
C LYS A 91 8.46 -4.17 -16.96
N LEU A 92 8.86 -5.36 -16.53
CA LEU A 92 8.09 -6.59 -16.66
C LEU A 92 6.70 -6.46 -16.01
N CYS A 93 6.65 -5.92 -14.79
CA CYS A 93 5.40 -5.70 -14.07
C CYS A 93 4.50 -4.68 -14.79
N ILE A 94 5.03 -3.54 -15.24
CA ILE A 94 4.24 -2.53 -15.97
C ILE A 94 3.75 -3.09 -17.32
N ALA A 95 4.54 -3.90 -18.03
CA ALA A 95 4.10 -4.59 -19.24
C ALA A 95 2.93 -5.54 -18.96
N SER A 96 2.97 -6.28 -17.85
CA SER A 96 1.83 -7.12 -17.42
C SER A 96 0.57 -6.30 -17.13
N MET A 97 0.72 -5.12 -16.50
CA MET A 97 -0.40 -4.20 -16.27
C MET A 97 -0.99 -3.71 -17.60
N ASN A 98 -0.13 -3.29 -18.54
CA ASN A 98 -0.54 -2.83 -19.87
C ASN A 98 -1.31 -3.91 -20.64
N LYS A 99 -0.86 -5.18 -20.54
CA LYS A 99 -1.53 -6.31 -21.19
C LYS A 99 -2.91 -6.57 -20.62
N GLN A 100 -3.07 -6.50 -19.29
CA GLN A 100 -4.31 -6.86 -18.60
C GLN A 100 -5.35 -5.74 -18.54
N PHE A 101 -4.89 -4.48 -18.39
CA PHE A 101 -5.77 -3.32 -18.28
C PHE A 101 -5.91 -2.54 -19.59
N GLY A 102 -5.01 -2.76 -20.55
CA GLY A 102 -4.83 -1.94 -21.75
C GLY A 102 -3.95 -0.72 -21.47
N SER A 103 -2.95 -0.46 -22.33
CA SER A 103 -1.94 0.58 -22.09
C SER A 103 -2.50 1.98 -21.89
N ALA A 104 -3.65 2.31 -22.51
CA ALA A 104 -4.32 3.61 -22.32
C ALA A 104 -4.85 3.84 -20.90
N ASN A 105 -4.99 2.76 -20.11
CA ASN A 105 -5.52 2.79 -18.75
C ASN A 105 -4.43 2.74 -17.68
N VAL A 106 -3.16 2.52 -18.05
CA VAL A 106 -2.04 2.42 -17.12
C VAL A 106 -1.21 3.69 -17.18
N THR A 107 -1.13 4.40 -16.06
CA THR A 107 -0.37 5.65 -15.96
C THR A 107 0.81 5.48 -15.01
N LEU A 108 2.01 5.64 -15.57
CA LEU A 108 3.24 5.80 -14.79
C LEU A 108 3.35 7.25 -14.29
N ILE A 109 3.22 7.43 -12.98
CA ILE A 109 3.43 8.69 -12.28
C ILE A 109 4.92 8.90 -12.02
N THR A 110 5.41 10.07 -12.42
CA THR A 110 6.80 10.52 -12.29
C THR A 110 6.84 11.93 -11.71
N LYS A 111 8.03 12.42 -11.36
CA LYS A 111 8.21 13.80 -10.90
C LYS A 111 7.65 14.83 -11.89
N GLU A 112 7.79 14.57 -13.18
CA GLU A 112 7.47 15.49 -14.26
C GLU A 112 5.97 15.58 -14.57
N ASN A 113 5.20 14.53 -14.27
CA ASN A 113 3.80 14.44 -14.67
C ASN A 113 2.80 14.44 -13.51
N VAL A 114 3.25 14.29 -12.26
CA VAL A 114 2.37 14.15 -11.08
C VAL A 114 1.36 15.30 -10.97
N GLY A 115 1.79 16.53 -11.27
CA GLY A 115 0.94 17.73 -11.19
C GLY A 115 -0.19 17.78 -12.22
N LYS A 116 -0.21 16.87 -13.21
CA LYS A 116 -1.35 16.71 -14.14
C LYS A 116 -2.52 15.96 -13.50
N TYR A 117 -2.26 15.22 -12.42
CA TYR A 117 -3.22 14.30 -11.83
C TYR A 117 -3.62 14.69 -10.42
N VAL A 118 -2.68 15.19 -9.60
CA VAL A 118 -2.96 15.57 -8.21
C VAL A 118 -2.22 16.86 -7.86
N ASP A 119 -2.88 17.71 -7.07
CA ASP A 119 -2.25 18.89 -6.48
C ASP A 119 -1.53 18.50 -5.20
N ILE A 120 -0.22 18.71 -5.14
CA ILE A 120 0.59 18.42 -3.95
C ILE A 120 1.15 19.74 -3.42
N ASP A 121 1.02 19.97 -2.11
CA ASP A 121 1.62 21.14 -1.47
C ASP A 121 3.12 21.21 -1.81
N SER A 122 3.54 22.36 -2.35
CA SER A 122 4.94 22.66 -2.68
C SER A 122 5.92 22.42 -1.54
N ASN A 123 5.49 22.58 -0.28
CA ASN A 123 6.29 22.28 0.90
C ASN A 123 6.58 20.78 1.02
N ILE A 124 5.62 19.91 0.69
CA ILE A 124 5.82 18.45 0.69
C ILE A 124 6.79 18.06 -0.42
N LEU A 125 6.64 18.62 -1.61
CA LEU A 125 7.57 18.41 -2.73
C LEU A 125 8.99 18.86 -2.37
N LYS A 126 9.13 20.05 -1.78
CA LYS A 126 10.42 20.55 -1.29
C LYS A 126 11.04 19.60 -0.27
N ARG A 127 10.25 19.08 0.68
CA ARG A 127 10.72 18.10 1.67
C ARG A 127 11.19 16.80 1.03
N LEU A 128 10.55 16.35 -0.05
CA LEU A 128 11.00 15.18 -0.80
C LEU A 128 12.34 15.47 -1.49
N GLU A 129 12.48 16.64 -2.13
CA GLU A 129 13.72 17.06 -2.79
C GLU A 129 14.89 17.22 -1.82
N THR A 130 14.64 17.72 -0.61
CA THR A 130 15.66 17.84 0.45
C THR A 130 15.86 16.55 1.24
N ASN A 131 15.28 15.42 0.80
CA ASN A 131 15.31 14.12 1.48
C ASN A 131 14.83 14.13 2.94
N SER A 132 14.00 15.12 3.31
CA SER A 132 13.36 15.22 4.62
C SER A 132 12.17 14.25 4.75
N ILE A 133 11.63 13.79 3.63
CA ILE A 133 10.70 12.65 3.56
C ILE A 133 11.21 11.67 2.51
N THR A 134 10.93 10.38 2.71
CA THR A 134 11.34 9.36 1.74
C THR A 134 10.34 9.27 0.60
N ILE A 135 10.78 8.72 -0.53
CA ILE A 135 9.88 8.47 -1.66
C ILE A 135 8.79 7.46 -1.32
N GLN A 136 9.07 6.50 -0.42
CA GLN A 136 8.09 5.53 0.05
C GLN A 136 6.94 6.25 0.76
N THR A 137 7.25 7.14 1.71
CA THR A 137 6.22 7.89 2.45
C THR A 137 5.48 8.87 1.54
N PHE A 138 6.18 9.53 0.62
CA PHE A 138 5.53 10.38 -0.38
C PHE A 138 4.55 9.57 -1.26
N SER A 139 4.94 8.35 -1.66
CA SER A 139 4.09 7.48 -2.46
C SER A 139 2.82 7.03 -1.72
N ASP A 140 2.85 6.99 -0.38
CA ASP A 140 1.67 6.71 0.44
C ASP A 140 0.63 7.84 0.34
N LEU A 141 1.07 9.11 0.38
CA LEU A 141 0.20 10.26 0.11
C LEU A 141 -0.30 10.25 -1.33
N LEU A 142 0.61 10.08 -2.28
CA LEU A 142 0.31 10.13 -3.71
C LEU A 142 -0.78 9.11 -4.07
N ARG A 143 -0.67 7.86 -3.58
CA ARG A 143 -1.68 6.84 -3.85
C ARG A 143 -3.04 7.19 -3.27
N ALA A 144 -3.07 7.73 -2.05
CA ALA A 144 -4.31 8.13 -1.41
C ALA A 144 -5.01 9.24 -2.22
N LYS A 145 -4.26 10.24 -2.67
CA LYS A 145 -4.78 11.34 -3.49
C LYS A 145 -5.29 10.86 -4.85
N LEU A 146 -4.51 10.03 -5.55
CA LEU A 146 -4.91 9.50 -6.86
C LEU A 146 -6.20 8.68 -6.78
N LEU A 147 -6.28 7.77 -5.80
CA LEU A 147 -7.46 6.93 -5.61
C LEU A 147 -8.66 7.74 -5.16
N TYR A 148 -8.48 8.74 -4.27
CA TYR A 148 -9.58 9.62 -3.90
C TYR A 148 -10.09 10.46 -5.08
N GLN A 149 -9.20 11.08 -5.86
CA GLN A 149 -9.62 12.01 -6.93
C GLN A 149 -10.15 11.28 -8.17
N HIS A 150 -9.54 10.15 -8.52
CA HIS A 150 -9.78 9.49 -9.81
C HIS A 150 -10.29 8.05 -9.72
N GLY A 151 -10.22 7.43 -8.54
CA GLY A 151 -10.41 6.00 -8.40
C GLY A 151 -9.35 5.19 -9.16
N GLY A 152 -9.69 3.95 -9.47
CA GLY A 152 -8.85 2.99 -10.17
C GLY A 152 -8.06 2.13 -9.19
N PHE A 153 -6.93 1.60 -9.63
CA PHE A 153 -6.03 0.75 -8.86
C PHE A 153 -4.68 1.43 -8.71
N TRP A 154 -4.19 1.58 -7.48
CA TRP A 154 -2.77 1.74 -7.24
C TRP A 154 -2.12 0.37 -7.17
N LEU A 155 -1.15 0.14 -8.05
CA LEU A 155 -0.28 -1.02 -8.01
C LEU A 155 1.16 -0.54 -7.89
N ASP A 156 1.88 -1.01 -6.86
CA ASP A 156 3.33 -0.81 -6.80
C ASP A 156 3.99 -1.26 -8.12
N ALA A 157 5.08 -0.62 -8.50
CA ALA A 157 5.80 -0.93 -9.75
C ALA A 157 6.34 -2.37 -9.82
N THR A 158 6.25 -3.15 -8.75
CA THR A 158 6.67 -4.55 -8.70
C THR A 158 5.51 -5.54 -8.63
N ILE A 159 4.27 -5.12 -8.94
CA ILE A 159 3.13 -6.02 -9.06
C ILE A 159 3.05 -6.57 -10.48
N PHE A 160 3.26 -7.87 -10.63
CA PHE A 160 2.99 -8.58 -11.87
C PHE A 160 1.52 -9.01 -11.90
N VAL A 161 0.81 -8.70 -12.98
CA VAL A 161 -0.62 -8.94 -13.14
C VAL A 161 -0.83 -10.08 -14.14
N THR A 162 -1.36 -11.20 -13.67
CA THR A 162 -1.72 -12.35 -14.53
C THR A 162 -3.14 -12.24 -15.05
N GLU A 163 -4.00 -11.59 -14.27
CA GLU A 163 -5.38 -11.30 -14.63
C GLU A 163 -5.78 -10.00 -13.93
N LYS A 164 -6.54 -9.13 -14.61
CA LYS A 164 -7.08 -7.94 -13.94
C LYS A 164 -8.01 -8.39 -12.79
N PRO A 165 -7.95 -7.79 -11.59
CA PRO A 165 -8.90 -8.11 -10.55
C PRO A 165 -10.33 -7.88 -11.04
N SER A 166 -11.22 -8.85 -10.82
CA SER A 166 -12.64 -8.64 -11.00
C SER A 166 -13.13 -7.71 -9.89
N ALA A 167 -13.32 -6.43 -10.21
CA ALA A 167 -14.18 -5.59 -9.40
C ALA A 167 -15.62 -5.88 -9.83
N ASP A 168 -16.43 -6.40 -8.92
CA ASP A 168 -17.88 -6.32 -9.08
C ASP A 168 -18.24 -4.84 -9.30
N GLU A 169 -19.23 -4.56 -10.14
CA GLU A 169 -19.74 -3.19 -10.35
C GLU A 169 -20.17 -2.53 -9.03
N ASN A 170 -20.47 -3.33 -8.00
CA ASN A 170 -20.83 -2.88 -6.65
C ASN A 170 -19.66 -2.76 -5.68
N GLN A 171 -18.44 -3.08 -6.10
CA GLN A 171 -17.27 -3.03 -5.23
C GLN A 171 -16.54 -1.68 -5.37
N ASP A 172 -16.52 -0.90 -4.29
CA ASP A 172 -15.89 0.44 -4.24
C ASP A 172 -14.50 0.46 -3.58
N PHE A 173 -14.04 -0.69 -3.11
CA PHE A 173 -12.74 -0.90 -2.47
C PHE A 173 -12.15 -2.26 -2.86
N PHE A 174 -10.86 -2.28 -3.19
CA PHE A 174 -10.12 -3.49 -3.47
C PHE A 174 -8.78 -3.46 -2.74
N SER A 175 -8.32 -4.63 -2.28
CA SER A 175 -6.95 -4.87 -1.89
C SER A 175 -6.66 -6.37 -1.96
N ILE A 176 -5.41 -6.78 -1.73
CA ILE A 176 -5.08 -8.20 -1.55
C ILE A 176 -5.46 -8.61 -0.12
N LYS A 177 -6.40 -9.55 0.01
CA LYS A 177 -6.87 -10.10 1.28
C LYS A 177 -6.58 -11.60 1.32
N ARG A 178 -5.94 -12.03 2.41
CA ARG A 178 -5.49 -13.43 2.60
C ARG A 178 -6.07 -14.04 3.85
N ALA A 179 -6.21 -15.36 3.86
CA ALA A 179 -6.74 -16.10 5.00
C ALA A 179 -5.82 -16.10 6.24
N GLY A 180 -6.44 -16.27 7.41
CA GLY A 180 -5.77 -16.42 8.71
C GLY A 180 -5.29 -15.11 9.31
N ALA A 181 -4.66 -15.21 10.49
CA ALA A 181 -4.17 -14.03 11.22
C ALA A 181 -2.70 -13.74 10.91
N SER A 182 -2.29 -12.49 11.13
CA SER A 182 -0.88 -12.10 11.20
C SER A 182 -0.62 -11.15 12.36
N GLN A 183 0.66 -11.00 12.70
CA GLN A 183 1.10 -10.05 13.72
C GLN A 183 1.13 -8.60 13.22
N TYR A 184 0.87 -8.33 11.95
CA TYR A 184 0.87 -6.99 11.38
C TYR A 184 -0.47 -6.30 11.60
N VAL A 185 -0.46 -4.97 11.59
CA VAL A 185 -1.66 -4.14 11.80
C VAL A 185 -2.76 -4.46 10.79
N SER A 186 -2.38 -4.74 9.54
CA SER A 186 -3.33 -5.14 8.50
C SER A 186 -4.00 -6.48 8.75
N ASN A 187 -3.42 -7.33 9.60
CA ASN A 187 -3.91 -8.66 9.91
C ASN A 187 -4.31 -9.50 8.66
N LYS A 188 -3.62 -9.28 7.53
CA LYS A 188 -3.93 -9.86 6.19
C LYS A 188 -5.25 -9.42 5.55
N ASN A 189 -5.96 -8.45 6.12
CA ASN A 189 -7.20 -7.89 5.56
C ASN A 189 -6.95 -6.96 4.36
N TRP A 190 -5.76 -6.36 4.26
CA TRP A 190 -5.36 -5.52 3.13
C TRP A 190 -3.84 -5.54 2.93
N THR A 191 -3.40 -5.01 1.79
CA THR A 191 -2.01 -4.66 1.49
C THR A 191 -1.92 -3.26 0.88
N ALA A 192 -1.05 -2.40 1.42
CA ALA A 192 -0.93 -1.02 0.94
C ALA A 192 -0.30 -0.89 -0.47
N PHE A 193 0.37 -1.93 -0.95
CA PHE A 193 1.03 -1.96 -2.27
C PHE A 193 0.09 -2.34 -3.43
N ALA A 194 -1.15 -2.72 -3.14
CA ALA A 194 -2.19 -3.02 -4.11
C ALA A 194 -3.54 -2.58 -3.53
N LEU A 195 -4.02 -1.42 -3.97
CA LEU A 195 -5.27 -0.80 -3.48
C LEU A 195 -6.11 -0.40 -4.69
N GLY A 196 -7.41 -0.63 -4.65
CA GLY A 196 -8.35 -0.15 -5.65
C GLY A 196 -9.51 0.58 -5.00
N SER A 197 -10.06 1.57 -5.71
CA SER A 197 -11.20 2.31 -5.21
C SER A 197 -11.99 3.01 -6.30
N SER A 198 -13.28 3.21 -6.05
CA SER A 198 -14.04 4.23 -6.76
C SER A 198 -13.57 5.63 -6.33
N SER A 199 -13.81 6.64 -7.18
CA SER A 199 -13.46 8.02 -6.82
C SER A 199 -14.33 8.53 -5.68
N LYS A 200 -13.82 9.51 -4.93
CA LYS A 200 -14.45 10.11 -3.73
C LYS A 200 -14.68 9.14 -2.57
N ASN A 201 -14.03 7.98 -2.58
CA ASN A 201 -14.18 7.00 -1.51
C ASN A 201 -13.70 7.56 -0.16
N PRO A 202 -14.48 7.41 0.93
CA PRO A 202 -14.17 7.99 2.24
C PRO A 202 -12.86 7.50 2.87
N VAL A 203 -12.46 6.24 2.60
CA VAL A 203 -11.19 5.67 3.07
C VAL A 203 -10.03 6.48 2.50
N PHE A 204 -10.02 6.71 1.19
CA PHE A 204 -8.90 7.41 0.53
C PHE A 204 -8.92 8.91 0.79
N LYS A 205 -10.10 9.49 1.03
CA LYS A 205 -10.21 10.86 1.54
C LYS A 205 -9.54 10.99 2.91
N PHE A 206 -9.89 10.11 3.85
CA PHE A 206 -9.27 10.06 5.17
C PHE A 206 -7.76 9.89 5.07
N LEU A 207 -7.27 8.92 4.28
CA LEU A 207 -5.84 8.70 4.11
C LEU A 207 -5.13 9.96 3.56
N SER A 208 -5.68 10.57 2.51
CA SER A 208 -5.13 11.81 1.93
C SER A 208 -5.00 12.90 2.98
N ASP A 209 -6.08 13.18 3.71
CA ASP A 209 -6.13 14.25 4.71
C ASP A 209 -5.16 14.00 5.87
N MET A 210 -5.02 12.73 6.29
CA MET A 210 -4.10 12.36 7.36
C MET A 210 -2.64 12.49 6.95
N PHE A 211 -2.29 12.11 5.73
CA PHE A 211 -0.92 12.31 5.23
C PHE A 211 -0.60 13.79 5.05
N GLU A 212 -1.51 14.59 4.48
CA GLU A 212 -1.30 16.04 4.33
C GLU A 212 -1.13 16.72 5.68
N GLN A 213 -2.00 16.43 6.65
CA GLN A 213 -1.85 16.94 7.99
C GLN A 213 -0.55 16.46 8.66
N HIS A 214 -0.22 15.18 8.51
CA HIS A 214 1.01 14.64 9.06
C HIS A 214 2.23 15.40 8.54
N PHE A 215 2.31 15.65 7.23
CA PHE A 215 3.39 16.43 6.64
C PHE A 215 3.34 17.92 7.00
N ALA A 216 2.16 18.48 7.28
CA ALA A 216 2.06 19.86 7.75
C ALA A 216 2.59 20.04 9.19
N GLN A 217 2.40 19.03 10.04
CA GLN A 217 2.66 19.13 11.48
C GLN A 217 3.98 18.49 11.94
N ASN A 218 4.49 17.51 11.20
CA ASN A 218 5.60 16.67 11.65
C ASN A 218 6.79 16.74 10.67
N SER A 219 7.98 16.94 11.21
CA SER A 219 9.24 16.94 10.46
C SER A 219 9.71 15.53 10.06
N THR A 220 9.30 14.52 10.82
CA THR A 220 9.63 13.10 10.59
C THR A 220 8.37 12.26 10.49
N LEU A 221 8.48 11.10 9.83
CA LEU A 221 7.40 10.14 9.76
C LEU A 221 7.06 9.60 11.16
N LEU A 222 5.78 9.62 11.51
CA LEU A 222 5.30 9.08 12.79
C LEU A 222 5.68 7.60 12.92
N ASP A 223 5.27 6.78 11.96
CA ASP A 223 5.55 5.34 11.97
C ASP A 223 5.89 4.85 10.56
N TYR A 224 6.80 3.88 10.46
CA TYR A 224 7.15 3.26 9.19
C TYR A 224 5.93 2.63 8.50
N PHE A 225 4.99 2.08 9.28
CA PHE A 225 3.73 1.51 8.78
C PHE A 225 2.56 2.49 8.90
N LEU A 226 2.79 3.80 8.79
CA LEU A 226 1.74 4.81 8.98
C LEU A 226 0.51 4.53 8.10
N VAL A 227 0.69 4.15 6.84
CA VAL A 227 -0.43 3.80 5.94
C VAL A 227 -1.31 2.69 6.52
N ASP A 228 -0.73 1.61 7.06
CA ASP A 228 -1.49 0.50 7.64
C ASP A 228 -2.18 0.93 8.94
N TYR A 229 -1.54 1.76 9.76
CA TYR A 229 -2.19 2.33 10.94
C TYR A 229 -3.37 3.22 10.58
N LEU A 230 -3.23 4.05 9.54
CA LEU A 230 -4.32 4.91 9.10
C LEU A 230 -5.49 4.10 8.51
N ILE A 231 -5.23 3.05 7.72
CA ILE A 231 -6.29 2.13 7.26
C ILE A 231 -6.97 1.46 8.45
N ALA A 232 -6.21 0.99 9.44
CA ALA A 232 -6.79 0.38 10.65
C ALA A 232 -7.60 1.38 11.49
N ILE A 233 -7.20 2.65 11.55
CA ILE A 233 -7.97 3.71 12.23
C ILE A 233 -9.26 3.99 11.46
N ALA A 234 -9.20 4.06 10.13
CA ALA A 234 -10.39 4.21 9.29
C ALA A 234 -11.36 3.04 9.51
N TYR A 235 -10.86 1.81 9.40
CA TYR A 235 -11.63 0.58 9.64
C TYR A 235 -12.36 0.59 11.02
N GLU A 236 -11.71 1.08 12.07
CA GLU A 236 -12.31 1.08 13.42
C GLU A 236 -13.28 2.24 13.69
N ASN A 237 -13.28 3.30 12.88
CA ASN A 237 -13.98 4.55 13.22
C ASN A 237 -14.84 5.13 12.09
N ILE A 238 -14.72 4.63 10.86
CA ILE A 238 -15.45 5.05 9.67
C ILE A 238 -16.25 3.83 9.20
N GLU A 239 -17.58 3.91 9.25
CA GLU A 239 -18.49 2.77 9.08
C GLU A 239 -18.33 2.12 7.71
N VAL A 240 -18.39 2.94 6.66
CA VAL A 240 -18.17 2.51 5.27
C VAL A 240 -16.79 1.88 5.04
N ALA A 241 -15.76 2.24 5.81
CA ALA A 241 -14.45 1.62 5.71
C ALA A 241 -14.47 0.17 6.24
N ALA A 242 -15.17 -0.05 7.36
CA ALA A 242 -15.37 -1.39 7.91
C ALA A 242 -16.15 -2.27 6.92
N GLU A 243 -17.30 -1.77 6.43
CA GLU A 243 -18.15 -2.47 5.47
C GLU A 243 -17.37 -2.92 4.22
N GLN A 244 -16.61 -2.00 3.61
CA GLN A 244 -15.85 -2.26 2.40
C GLN A 244 -14.70 -3.25 2.59
N ILE A 245 -13.99 -3.20 3.71
CA ILE A 245 -12.88 -4.11 4.01
C ILE A 245 -13.40 -5.50 4.38
N ASP A 246 -14.51 -5.56 5.11
CA ASP A 246 -15.11 -6.83 5.52
C ASP A 246 -15.77 -7.55 4.35
N SER A 247 -16.45 -6.82 3.44
CA SER A 247 -17.10 -7.38 2.26
C SER A 247 -16.12 -7.91 1.20
N LEU A 248 -14.86 -7.47 1.22
CA LEU A 248 -13.83 -7.98 0.32
C LEU A 248 -13.61 -9.48 0.59
N PRO A 249 -13.80 -10.38 -0.41
CA PRO A 249 -13.50 -11.80 -0.23
C PRO A 249 -11.99 -12.03 -0.12
N ILE A 250 -11.61 -13.19 0.42
CA ILE A 250 -10.23 -13.67 0.29
C ILE A 250 -9.96 -13.88 -1.19
N ASN A 251 -8.94 -13.21 -1.71
CA ASN A 251 -8.63 -13.16 -3.16
C ASN A 251 -7.15 -13.48 -3.45
N SER A 252 -6.45 -13.99 -2.45
CA SER A 252 -5.05 -14.37 -2.53
C SER A 252 -4.74 -15.46 -1.52
N LEU A 253 -4.08 -16.53 -1.96
CA LEU A 253 -3.46 -17.49 -1.04
C LEU A 253 -2.11 -16.96 -0.60
N ASP A 254 -1.23 -16.68 -1.57
CA ASP A 254 0.07 -16.08 -1.30
C ASP A 254 0.64 -15.38 -2.55
N CYS A 255 0.37 -14.07 -2.62
CA CYS A 255 0.89 -13.18 -3.68
C CYS A 255 2.43 -13.14 -3.82
N TYR A 256 3.20 -13.82 -2.97
CA TYR A 256 4.67 -13.92 -3.05
C TYR A 256 5.17 -15.23 -3.68
N GLN A 257 4.29 -16.18 -4.03
CA GLN A 257 4.72 -17.48 -4.59
C GLN A 257 5.47 -17.32 -5.91
N LEU A 258 5.03 -16.44 -6.80
CA LEU A 258 5.70 -16.21 -8.08
C LEU A 258 7.13 -15.68 -7.89
N LEU A 259 7.34 -14.79 -6.91
CA LEU A 259 8.67 -14.29 -6.56
C LEU A 259 9.62 -15.43 -6.15
N SER A 260 9.13 -16.39 -5.37
CA SER A 260 9.93 -17.54 -4.91
C SER A 260 10.34 -18.48 -6.06
N ASN A 261 9.64 -18.43 -7.20
CA ASN A 261 9.89 -19.27 -8.37
C ASN A 261 10.55 -18.54 -9.54
N LEU A 262 10.72 -17.22 -9.43
CA LEU A 262 11.13 -16.35 -10.53
C LEU A 262 12.44 -16.80 -11.22
N ASN A 263 13.39 -17.33 -10.43
CA ASN A 263 14.70 -17.77 -10.91
C ASN A 263 14.76 -19.24 -11.33
N GLN A 264 13.72 -20.03 -11.01
CA GLN A 264 13.66 -21.46 -11.32
C GLN A 264 13.22 -21.68 -12.77
N PRO A 265 13.57 -22.83 -13.39
CA PRO A 265 13.00 -23.23 -14.68
C PRO A 265 11.48 -23.12 -14.66
N PHE A 266 10.91 -22.64 -15.76
CA PHE A 266 9.47 -22.47 -15.87
C PHE A 266 8.76 -23.83 -15.83
N ASP A 267 7.77 -23.91 -14.97
CA ASP A 267 6.87 -25.05 -14.81
C ASP A 267 5.45 -24.55 -15.02
N SER A 268 4.81 -25.01 -16.10
CA SER A 268 3.47 -24.56 -16.48
C SER A 268 2.39 -24.99 -15.48
N GLU A 269 2.51 -26.18 -14.89
CA GLU A 269 1.53 -26.66 -13.93
C GLU A 269 1.60 -25.82 -12.65
N LYS A 270 2.83 -25.59 -12.16
CA LYS A 270 3.06 -24.72 -11.01
C LYS A 270 2.62 -23.29 -11.26
N TYR A 271 2.92 -22.74 -12.44
CA TYR A 271 2.50 -21.39 -12.82
C TYR A 271 0.98 -21.27 -12.84
N ASN A 272 0.28 -22.21 -13.48
CA ASN A 272 -1.18 -22.21 -13.56
C ASN A 272 -1.82 -22.32 -12.16
N ASN A 273 -1.26 -23.17 -11.29
CA ASN A 273 -1.71 -23.29 -9.91
C ASN A 273 -1.53 -21.98 -9.13
N ILE A 274 -0.41 -21.28 -9.29
CA ILE A 274 -0.19 -19.97 -8.67
C ILE A 274 -1.21 -18.94 -9.19
N CYS A 275 -1.40 -18.85 -10.50
CA CYS A 275 -2.28 -17.86 -11.13
C CYS A 275 -3.77 -18.12 -10.87
N HIS A 276 -4.15 -19.37 -10.62
CA HIS A 276 -5.52 -19.74 -10.29
C HIS A 276 -6.00 -19.09 -8.98
N PHE A 277 -5.10 -18.92 -8.01
CA PHE A 277 -5.43 -18.38 -6.68
C PHE A 277 -5.03 -16.92 -6.48
N ASP A 278 -4.10 -16.41 -7.29
CA ASP A 278 -3.51 -15.10 -7.13
C ASP A 278 -3.45 -14.40 -8.50
N SER A 279 -4.14 -13.27 -8.64
CA SER A 279 -4.12 -12.47 -9.87
C SER A 279 -3.04 -11.36 -9.85
N LEU A 280 -2.62 -10.97 -8.65
CA LEU A 280 -1.61 -9.95 -8.40
C LEU A 280 -0.43 -10.56 -7.63
N HIS A 281 0.76 -10.48 -8.23
CA HIS A 281 1.97 -11.12 -7.71
C HIS A 281 3.01 -10.07 -7.32
N LYS A 282 3.35 -10.00 -6.03
CA LYS A 282 4.37 -9.08 -5.53
C LYS A 282 5.77 -9.62 -5.81
N LEU A 283 6.47 -8.98 -6.74
CA LEU A 283 7.88 -9.22 -7.04
C LEU A 283 8.80 -8.25 -6.27
N ASN A 284 10.11 -8.41 -6.45
CA ASN A 284 11.13 -7.60 -5.84
C ASN A 284 11.97 -6.87 -6.91
N TRP A 285 11.96 -5.55 -6.89
CA TRP A 285 12.69 -4.73 -7.87
C TRP A 285 14.22 -4.91 -7.82
N LYS A 286 14.76 -5.40 -6.69
CA LYS A 286 16.20 -5.70 -6.54
C LYS A 286 16.60 -7.02 -7.18
N SER A 287 15.64 -7.85 -7.61
CA SER A 287 15.94 -9.08 -8.33
C SER A 287 16.48 -8.75 -9.72
N ASN A 288 17.61 -9.35 -10.08
CA ASN A 288 18.13 -9.26 -11.43
C ASN A 288 17.48 -10.34 -12.31
N PRO A 289 17.31 -10.08 -13.62
CA PRO A 289 16.97 -11.12 -14.59
C PRO A 289 17.92 -12.32 -14.44
N PRO A 290 17.40 -13.55 -14.29
CA PRO A 290 18.23 -14.76 -14.25
C PRO A 290 19.06 -14.91 -15.52
N LYS A 291 20.18 -15.63 -15.47
CA LYS A 291 20.94 -15.99 -16.69
C LYS A 291 20.31 -17.15 -17.46
N ASN A 292 19.59 -18.02 -16.77
CA ASN A 292 18.92 -19.16 -17.39
C ASN A 292 17.71 -18.69 -18.19
N ILE A 293 17.76 -18.82 -19.51
CA ILE A 293 16.68 -18.43 -20.43
C ILE A 293 15.39 -19.25 -20.25
N GLN A 294 15.49 -20.44 -19.65
CA GLN A 294 14.32 -21.27 -19.33
C GLN A 294 13.66 -20.86 -18.01
N SER A 295 14.13 -19.79 -17.34
CA SER A 295 13.58 -19.38 -16.06
C SER A 295 12.15 -18.85 -16.18
N THR A 296 11.42 -18.91 -15.07
CA THR A 296 10.09 -18.31 -14.94
C THR A 296 10.11 -16.83 -15.33
N TYR A 297 11.12 -16.06 -14.93
CA TYR A 297 11.27 -14.66 -15.36
C TYR A 297 11.20 -14.47 -16.89
N HIS A 298 11.97 -15.25 -17.65
CA HIS A 298 11.99 -15.10 -19.11
C HIS A 298 10.66 -15.52 -19.71
N LYS A 299 10.04 -16.58 -19.15
CA LYS A 299 8.72 -16.96 -19.61
C LYS A 299 7.67 -15.88 -19.34
N LEU A 300 7.72 -15.22 -18.19
CA LEU A 300 6.84 -14.08 -17.89
C LEU A 300 7.07 -12.91 -18.86
N ALA A 301 8.33 -12.66 -19.27
CA ALA A 301 8.65 -11.63 -20.25
C ALA A 301 8.01 -11.94 -21.62
N GLU A 302 8.16 -13.17 -22.12
CA GLU A 302 7.49 -13.64 -23.35
C GLU A 302 5.96 -13.52 -23.26
N LEU A 303 5.39 -13.75 -22.07
CA LEU A 303 3.94 -13.69 -21.85
C LEU A 303 3.40 -12.26 -21.80
N VAL A 304 4.23 -11.22 -21.69
CA VAL A 304 3.78 -9.82 -21.61
C VAL A 304 4.25 -8.94 -22.75
N GLU A 305 5.13 -9.47 -23.61
CA GLU A 305 5.27 -9.01 -25.00
C GLU A 305 3.95 -9.18 -25.76
#